data_AF-G8NRD0-F1
#
_entry.id   AF-G8NRD0-F1
#
_cell.length_a   1.000
_cell.length_b   1.000
_cell.length_c   1.000
_cell.angle_alpha   90.00
_cell.angle_beta   90.00
_cell.angle_gamma   90.00
#
_symmetry.space_group_name_H-M   'P 1'
#
loop_
_entity.id
_entity.type
_entity.pdbx_description
1 polymer ?
#
loop_
_entity_poly.entity_id
_entity_poly.type
_entity_poly.pdbx_seq_one_letter_code
_entity_poly.pdbx_strand_id
1 'polypeptide(L)'
;MGVNPTDTNTSVPPQQPSAWDAFTQKAQSLHPLSSLLGQADNNLGQRSLNALHGDGFRTDAQIYPLPSTPPALAVPSPVNPPLRGGAATGGGLMANPLQNGQGSSQAPGRMSAYSRACVLAGLRGMIRDTEGMNRLPDGGYGSFASGGKVIANPQNLDGIRLKMNSRDARIADPGALSGHPDVDVQLYRNGQKYVKSDAFGAYQILGDTARDRGYTDFSHAGQDAAANDLIENRRRMLSPAMQGDWPTVFHRGSLEWASLPGDHYRQGGKSPEEAIAAYNRAIQSAPECK
;
A
#
# COMPACT_ATOMS: atom_id res chain seq x y z
N MET A 1 -74.54 5.43 0.81
CA MET A 1 -73.64 5.99 1.84
C MET A 1 -72.30 5.28 1.68
N GLY A 2 -71.32 5.93 1.08
CA GLY A 2 -69.98 5.39 0.90
C GLY A 2 -68.99 6.53 1.09
N VAL A 3 -68.13 6.42 2.10
CA VAL A 3 -67.18 7.46 2.52
C VAL A 3 -65.82 7.08 1.95
N ASN A 4 -65.23 7.95 1.12
CA ASN A 4 -63.86 7.80 0.62
C ASN A 4 -62.86 8.18 1.72
N PRO A 5 -61.74 7.44 1.89
CA PRO A 5 -60.66 7.87 2.76
C PRO A 5 -59.78 8.91 2.05
N THR A 6 -59.44 9.95 2.79
CA THR A 6 -58.54 11.03 2.41
C THR A 6 -57.09 10.59 2.56
N ASP A 7 -56.35 10.53 1.45
CA ASP A 7 -54.89 10.34 1.44
C ASP A 7 -54.19 11.62 1.92
N THR A 8 -53.59 11.57 3.10
CA THR A 8 -52.69 12.61 3.61
C THR A 8 -51.27 12.38 3.09
N ASN A 9 -50.97 13.03 1.96
CA ASN A 9 -49.64 13.05 1.36
C ASN A 9 -48.72 13.99 2.19
N THR A 10 -47.88 13.42 3.06
CA THR A 10 -46.87 14.16 3.82
C THR A 10 -45.60 14.25 2.99
N SER A 11 -45.38 15.41 2.35
CA SER A 11 -44.14 15.73 1.66
C SER A 11 -43.01 15.92 2.67
N VAL A 12 -42.08 14.96 2.69
CA VAL A 12 -40.80 15.10 3.42
C VAL A 12 -39.93 16.09 2.64
N PRO A 13 -39.43 17.17 3.26
CA PRO A 13 -38.55 18.12 2.58
C PRO A 13 -37.23 17.43 2.18
N PRO A 14 -36.66 17.76 1.01
CA PRO A 14 -35.41 17.17 0.57
C PRO A 14 -34.30 17.50 1.56
N GLN A 15 -33.65 16.47 2.10
CA GLN A 15 -32.44 16.63 2.91
C GLN A 15 -31.37 17.34 2.07
N GLN A 16 -30.87 18.47 2.58
CA GLN A 16 -29.73 19.13 1.96
C GLN A 16 -28.50 18.22 2.05
N PRO A 17 -27.75 18.05 0.95
CA PRO A 17 -26.50 17.30 0.96
C PRO A 17 -25.53 17.94 1.97
N SER A 18 -24.79 17.10 2.68
CA SER A 18 -23.76 17.59 3.58
C SER A 18 -22.67 18.33 2.78
N ALA A 19 -21.89 19.19 3.46
CA ALA A 19 -20.74 19.83 2.84
C ALA A 19 -19.76 18.81 2.21
N TRP A 20 -19.75 17.57 2.73
CA TRP A 20 -18.99 16.46 2.19
C TRP A 20 -19.59 15.86 0.91
N ASP A 21 -20.91 15.66 0.85
CA ASP A 21 -21.57 15.15 -0.37
C ASP A 21 -21.37 16.10 -1.56
N ALA A 22 -21.41 17.40 -1.30
CA ALA A 22 -21.12 18.43 -2.30
C ALA A 22 -19.64 18.41 -2.76
N PHE A 23 -18.71 18.09 -1.86
CA PHE A 23 -17.29 17.94 -2.18
C PHE A 23 -17.03 16.66 -2.99
N THR A 24 -17.62 15.52 -2.62
CA THR A 24 -17.45 14.23 -3.32
C THR A 24 -18.05 14.26 -4.73
N GLN A 25 -19.21 14.90 -4.91
CA GLN A 25 -19.78 15.14 -6.25
C GLN A 25 -18.85 15.99 -7.13
N LYS A 26 -18.17 16.99 -6.53
CA LYS A 26 -17.23 17.85 -7.25
C LYS A 26 -15.92 17.13 -7.59
N ALA A 27 -15.45 16.22 -6.75
CA ALA A 27 -14.28 15.39 -7.06
C ALA A 27 -14.57 14.39 -8.19
N GLN A 28 -15.77 13.79 -8.18
CA GLN A 28 -16.16 12.82 -9.21
C GLN A 28 -16.38 13.45 -10.59
N SER A 29 -16.83 14.70 -10.65
CA SER A 29 -17.02 15.42 -11.92
C SER A 29 -15.72 15.86 -12.59
N LEU A 30 -14.57 15.74 -11.91
CA LEU A 30 -13.24 16.09 -12.45
C LEU A 30 -12.50 14.89 -13.05
N HIS A 31 -13.04 13.66 -12.95
CA HIS A 31 -12.37 12.46 -13.47
C HIS A 31 -12.06 12.44 -14.98
N PRO A 32 -12.86 13.03 -15.91
CA PRO A 32 -12.48 12.99 -17.33
C PRO A 32 -11.32 13.92 -17.70
N LEU A 33 -10.81 14.77 -16.78
CA LEU A 33 -9.64 15.63 -17.00
C LEU A 33 -8.32 15.05 -16.45
N SER A 34 -8.39 13.94 -15.72
CA SER A 34 -7.23 13.36 -14.99
C SER A 34 -6.22 12.61 -15.88
N SER A 35 -6.60 12.16 -17.08
CA SER A 35 -5.67 11.44 -17.97
C SER A 35 -4.65 12.35 -18.68
N LEU A 36 -4.97 13.64 -18.84
CA LEU A 36 -4.09 14.63 -19.49
C LEU A 36 -3.19 15.38 -18.49
N LEU A 37 -3.59 15.49 -17.22
CA LEU A 37 -2.81 16.15 -16.16
C LEU A 37 -1.86 15.20 -15.41
N GLY A 38 -2.14 13.88 -15.41
CA GLY A 38 -1.31 12.89 -14.71
C GLY A 38 0.14 12.78 -15.21
N GLN A 39 0.44 13.20 -16.45
CA GLN A 39 1.83 13.24 -16.95
C GLN A 39 2.58 14.52 -16.55
N ALA A 40 1.89 15.64 -16.32
CA ALA A 40 2.50 16.90 -15.89
C ALA A 40 2.71 16.96 -14.37
N ASP A 41 1.79 16.39 -13.58
CA ASP A 41 1.88 16.34 -12.11
C ASP A 41 3.00 15.43 -11.60
N ASN A 42 3.35 14.36 -12.33
CA ASN A 42 4.46 13.49 -11.95
C ASN A 42 5.81 14.22 -11.94
N ASN A 43 5.99 15.24 -12.79
CA ASN A 43 7.22 16.03 -12.87
C ASN A 43 7.24 17.19 -11.85
N LEU A 44 6.09 17.79 -11.54
CA LEU A 44 5.99 18.86 -10.54
C LEU A 44 5.99 18.33 -9.10
N GLY A 45 5.33 17.19 -8.84
CA GLY A 45 5.37 16.51 -7.55
C GLY A 45 6.77 16.01 -7.17
N GLN A 46 7.57 15.57 -8.14
CA GLN A 46 8.98 15.24 -7.90
C GLN A 46 9.83 16.49 -7.57
N ARG A 47 9.53 17.65 -8.17
CA ARG A 47 10.27 18.90 -7.91
C ARG A 47 9.90 19.56 -6.58
N SER A 48 8.64 19.49 -6.14
CA SER A 48 8.22 20.01 -4.84
C SER A 48 8.65 19.12 -3.67
N LEU A 49 8.70 17.80 -3.85
CA LEU A 49 9.22 16.87 -2.84
C LEU A 49 10.75 16.96 -2.65
N ASN A 50 11.50 17.33 -3.70
CA ASN A 50 12.93 17.61 -3.60
C ASN A 50 13.25 18.96 -2.91
N ALA A 51 12.25 19.85 -2.77
CA ALA A 51 12.40 21.12 -2.06
C ALA A 51 12.03 21.02 -0.57
N LEU A 52 11.16 20.08 -0.20
CA LEU A 52 10.79 19.83 1.21
C LEU A 52 11.76 18.88 1.93
N HIS A 53 12.49 18.04 1.19
CA HIS A 53 13.63 17.27 1.68
C HIS A 53 14.89 17.97 1.17
N GLY A 54 15.44 18.91 1.95
CA GLY A 54 16.65 19.65 1.59
C GLY A 54 17.91 18.79 1.54
N ASP A 55 18.01 17.89 0.57
CA ASP A 55 19.23 17.25 0.07
C ASP A 55 18.92 16.66 -1.32
N GLY A 56 19.58 17.22 -2.34
CA GLY A 56 19.40 16.81 -3.73
C GLY A 56 19.87 15.37 -3.96
N PHE A 57 18.99 14.55 -4.52
CA PHE A 57 19.38 13.28 -5.14
C PHE A 57 20.32 13.56 -6.32
N ARG A 58 21.62 13.37 -6.12
CA ARG A 58 22.56 13.10 -7.22
C ARG A 58 22.32 11.68 -7.70
N THR A 59 21.84 11.55 -8.94
CA THR A 59 21.70 10.30 -9.66
C THR A 59 23.06 9.84 -10.17
N ASP A 60 23.96 9.46 -9.28
CA ASP A 60 25.19 8.76 -9.65
C ASP A 60 24.91 7.26 -9.50
N ALA A 61 23.96 6.76 -10.28
CA ALA A 61 23.68 5.34 -10.39
C ALA A 61 24.85 4.69 -11.12
N GLN A 62 25.83 4.18 -10.35
CA GLN A 62 26.77 3.21 -10.90
C GLN A 62 25.96 2.00 -11.37
N ILE A 63 26.03 1.73 -12.67
CA ILE A 63 25.51 0.52 -13.31
C ILE A 63 26.28 -0.66 -12.73
N TYR A 64 25.66 -1.41 -11.83
CA TYR A 64 26.21 -2.67 -11.36
C TYR A 64 25.83 -3.78 -12.37
N PRO A 65 26.78 -4.62 -12.81
CA PRO A 65 26.45 -5.77 -13.64
C PRO A 65 25.58 -6.76 -12.86
N LEU A 66 24.61 -7.34 -13.57
CA LEU A 66 23.74 -8.40 -13.05
C LEU A 66 24.59 -9.59 -12.55
N PRO A 67 24.24 -10.23 -11.43
CA PRO A 67 24.88 -11.48 -11.03
C PRO A 67 24.64 -12.55 -12.10
N SER A 68 25.71 -13.25 -12.46
CA SER A 68 25.67 -14.37 -13.41
C SER A 68 24.73 -15.46 -12.92
N THR A 69 23.83 -15.90 -13.79
CA THR A 69 22.93 -17.03 -13.58
C THR A 69 23.72 -18.30 -13.20
N PRO A 70 23.31 -19.04 -12.15
CA PRO A 70 23.90 -20.34 -11.87
C PRO A 70 23.60 -21.33 -13.01
N PRO A 71 24.49 -22.31 -13.28
CA PRO A 71 24.28 -23.29 -14.33
C PRO A 71 23.04 -24.14 -14.05
N ALA A 72 22.20 -24.30 -15.07
CA ALA A 72 21.01 -25.14 -15.02
C ALA A 72 21.41 -26.61 -14.74
N LEU A 73 20.86 -27.18 -13.66
CA LEU A 73 20.90 -28.61 -13.43
C LEU A 73 20.10 -29.31 -14.53
N ALA A 74 20.75 -30.27 -15.20
CA ALA A 74 20.15 -31.05 -16.28
C ALA A 74 18.97 -31.88 -15.77
N VAL A 75 17.79 -31.64 -16.33
CA VAL A 75 16.58 -32.44 -16.12
C VAL A 75 16.63 -33.65 -17.06
N PRO A 76 16.48 -34.90 -16.57
CA PRO A 76 16.40 -36.06 -17.44
C PRO A 76 15.07 -36.08 -18.22
N SER A 77 15.14 -36.49 -19.48
CA SER A 77 14.02 -36.52 -20.43
C SER A 77 12.88 -37.44 -19.99
N PRO A 78 11.61 -37.08 -20.27
CA PRO A 78 10.47 -37.96 -19.98
C PRO A 78 10.39 -39.13 -20.97
N VAL A 79 10.16 -40.32 -20.42
CA VAL A 79 9.85 -41.54 -21.17
C VAL A 79 8.36 -41.51 -21.57
N ASN A 80 8.08 -41.60 -22.86
CA ASN A 80 6.71 -41.68 -23.39
C ASN A 80 6.09 -43.08 -23.13
N PRO A 81 4.85 -43.17 -22.63
CA PRO A 81 4.07 -44.40 -22.68
C PRO A 81 3.35 -44.58 -24.04
N PRO A 82 2.98 -45.83 -24.40
CA PRO A 82 2.42 -46.13 -25.71
C PRO A 82 0.95 -45.70 -25.86
N LEU A 83 0.64 -45.22 -27.07
CA LEU A 83 -0.69 -44.89 -27.58
C LEU A 83 -1.60 -46.14 -27.62
N ARG A 84 -2.81 -46.03 -27.06
CA ARG A 84 -3.90 -46.96 -27.32
C ARG A 84 -5.16 -46.19 -27.69
N GLY A 85 -5.60 -46.38 -28.93
CA GLY A 85 -6.74 -45.70 -29.53
C GLY A 85 -8.09 -46.21 -29.03
N GLY A 86 -9.11 -45.38 -29.27
CA GLY A 86 -10.52 -45.71 -29.09
C GLY A 86 -11.38 -44.53 -29.53
N ALA A 87 -12.03 -44.68 -30.69
CA ALA A 87 -12.99 -43.74 -31.25
C ALA A 87 -14.41 -44.01 -30.70
N ALA A 88 -15.21 -42.95 -30.53
CA ALA A 88 -16.68 -42.88 -30.76
C ALA A 88 -17.22 -41.52 -30.24
N THR A 89 -17.59 -40.57 -31.10
CA THR A 89 -18.96 -40.23 -31.60
C THR A 89 -19.99 -39.66 -30.59
N GLY A 90 -20.52 -38.47 -30.94
CA GLY A 90 -21.72 -37.80 -30.39
C GLY A 90 -21.38 -36.44 -29.76
N GLY A 91 -21.89 -35.26 -30.14
CA GLY A 91 -23.11 -34.88 -30.85
C GLY A 91 -24.04 -34.10 -29.91
N GLY A 92 -24.13 -32.77 -30.04
CA GLY A 92 -25.10 -31.90 -29.32
C GLY A 92 -24.53 -30.49 -29.03
N LEU A 93 -24.79 -29.48 -29.87
CA LEU A 93 -25.91 -28.52 -29.84
C LEU A 93 -25.85 -27.47 -28.71
N MET A 94 -25.59 -26.22 -29.14
CA MET A 94 -26.29 -24.97 -28.79
C MET A 94 -26.46 -24.59 -27.30
N ALA A 95 -25.86 -23.48 -26.88
CA ALA A 95 -26.58 -22.24 -26.57
C ALA A 95 -25.66 -21.17 -25.97
N ASN A 96 -25.68 -20.00 -26.61
CA ASN A 96 -25.22 -18.73 -26.07
C ASN A 96 -26.39 -18.10 -25.29
N PRO A 97 -26.16 -17.41 -24.16
CA PRO A 97 -27.01 -16.26 -23.87
C PRO A 97 -26.23 -15.00 -23.48
N LEU A 98 -26.47 -13.97 -24.28
CA LEU A 98 -26.93 -12.64 -23.88
C LEU A 98 -26.18 -11.87 -22.78
N GLN A 99 -25.59 -10.76 -23.24
CA GLN A 99 -25.51 -9.49 -22.54
C GLN A 99 -26.88 -9.09 -21.93
N ASN A 100 -26.91 -8.71 -20.65
CA ASN A 100 -27.49 -7.45 -20.16
C ASN A 100 -27.49 -7.40 -18.62
N GLY A 101 -27.01 -6.27 -18.07
CA GLY A 101 -27.00 -6.04 -16.63
C GLY A 101 -26.46 -4.66 -16.26
N GLN A 102 -27.12 -3.60 -16.74
CA GLN A 102 -26.93 -2.23 -16.29
C GLN A 102 -27.19 -2.09 -14.78
N GLY A 103 -26.38 -1.24 -14.14
CA GLY A 103 -26.81 -0.24 -13.18
C GLY A 103 -27.60 -0.70 -11.96
N SER A 104 -26.88 -1.05 -10.89
CA SER A 104 -27.40 -0.85 -9.54
C SER A 104 -26.76 0.40 -8.96
N SER A 105 -27.53 1.49 -8.89
CA SER A 105 -27.29 2.65 -8.03
C SER A 105 -27.11 2.17 -6.59
N GLN A 106 -25.91 2.36 -6.07
CA GLN A 106 -25.53 1.97 -4.72
C GLN A 106 -25.93 3.08 -3.74
N ALA A 107 -26.92 2.82 -2.90
CA ALA A 107 -27.29 3.67 -1.78
C ALA A 107 -26.09 3.89 -0.82
N PRO A 108 -26.03 5.03 -0.09
CA PRO A 108 -24.95 5.31 0.85
C PRO A 108 -24.99 4.28 1.99
N GLY A 109 -23.88 3.56 2.17
CA GLY A 109 -23.75 2.43 3.10
C GLY A 109 -23.30 1.11 2.47
N ARG A 110 -23.02 1.05 1.16
CA ARG A 110 -22.46 -0.18 0.57
C ARG A 110 -21.00 -0.38 1.02
N MET A 111 -20.80 -1.46 1.76
CA MET A 111 -19.50 -2.09 1.97
C MET A 111 -18.74 -2.15 0.65
N SER A 112 -17.45 -1.82 0.69
CA SER A 112 -16.48 -1.98 -0.37
C SER A 112 -16.76 -3.26 -1.17
N ALA A 113 -16.90 -3.14 -2.49
CA ALA A 113 -17.03 -4.29 -3.38
C ALA A 113 -15.81 -5.22 -3.33
N TYR A 114 -14.72 -4.77 -2.70
CA TYR A 114 -13.48 -5.52 -2.55
C TYR A 114 -13.50 -6.45 -1.35
N SER A 115 -12.94 -7.64 -1.54
CA SER A 115 -12.73 -8.63 -0.49
C SER A 115 -11.87 -8.05 0.65
N ARG A 116 -11.95 -8.66 1.84
CA ARG A 116 -11.09 -8.31 2.98
C ARG A 116 -9.60 -8.32 2.59
N ALA A 117 -9.17 -9.33 1.84
CA ALA A 117 -7.79 -9.47 1.39
C ALA A 117 -7.37 -8.32 0.45
N CYS A 118 -8.25 -7.94 -0.48
CA CYS A 118 -8.00 -6.81 -1.38
C CYS A 118 -7.87 -5.48 -0.63
N VAL A 119 -8.75 -5.22 0.35
CA VAL A 119 -8.67 -3.98 1.15
C VAL A 119 -7.39 -3.94 1.99
N LEU A 120 -6.98 -5.07 2.59
CA LEU A 120 -5.69 -5.16 3.28
C LEU A 120 -4.52 -4.90 2.34
N ALA A 121 -4.52 -5.49 1.14
CA ALA A 121 -3.48 -5.24 0.13
C ALA A 121 -3.44 -3.75 -0.29
N GLY A 122 -4.60 -3.13 -0.46
CA GLY A 122 -4.73 -1.70 -0.71
C GLY A 122 -4.13 -0.84 0.41
N LEU A 123 -4.45 -1.15 1.67
CA LEU A 123 -3.93 -0.42 2.83
C LEU A 123 -2.41 -0.62 3.00
N ARG A 124 -1.89 -1.83 2.78
CA ARG A 124 -0.45 -2.09 2.75
C ARG A 124 0.23 -1.25 1.67
N GLY A 125 -0.32 -1.24 0.45
CA GLY A 125 0.22 -0.44 -0.64
C GLY A 125 0.17 1.06 -0.39
N MET A 126 -0.90 1.57 0.24
CA MET A 126 -1.01 2.95 0.71
C MET A 126 0.13 3.29 1.66
N ILE A 127 0.29 2.54 2.75
CA ILE A 127 1.33 2.78 3.76
C ILE A 127 2.72 2.75 3.12
N ARG A 128 3.01 1.73 2.31
CA ARG A 128 4.32 1.60 1.65
C ARG A 128 4.63 2.76 0.69
N ASP A 129 3.62 3.30 0.02
CA ASP A 129 3.77 4.47 -0.87
C ASP A 129 3.95 5.77 -0.07
N THR A 130 3.18 5.97 1.00
CA THR A 130 3.28 7.18 1.83
C THR A 130 4.58 7.24 2.61
N GLU A 131 5.10 6.10 3.07
CA GLU A 131 6.45 5.96 3.64
C GLU A 131 7.57 6.11 2.57
N GLY A 132 7.21 6.16 1.29
CA GLY A 132 8.17 6.28 0.17
C GLY A 132 8.97 5.01 -0.13
N MET A 133 8.63 3.90 0.54
CA MET A 133 9.35 2.62 0.44
C MET A 133 9.15 1.93 -0.92
N ASN A 134 8.00 2.14 -1.56
CA ASN A 134 7.72 1.57 -2.88
C ASN A 134 8.64 2.07 -4.02
N ARG A 135 9.41 3.14 -3.78
CA ARG A 135 10.39 3.70 -4.74
C ARG A 135 11.78 3.11 -4.57
N LEU A 136 11.99 2.32 -3.52
CA LEU A 136 13.26 1.70 -3.21
C LEU A 136 13.34 0.30 -3.85
N PRO A 137 14.55 -0.23 -4.09
CA PRO A 137 14.73 -1.61 -4.51
C PRO A 137 13.96 -2.57 -3.62
N ASP A 138 13.42 -3.61 -4.24
CA ASP A 138 12.69 -4.66 -3.52
C ASP A 138 11.54 -4.09 -2.66
N GLY A 139 10.84 -3.06 -3.15
CA GLY A 139 9.71 -2.44 -2.45
C GLY A 139 10.03 -1.83 -1.08
N GLY A 140 11.32 -1.66 -0.76
CA GLY A 140 11.77 -1.15 0.53
C GLY A 140 11.79 -2.16 1.68
N TYR A 141 11.54 -3.46 1.43
CA TYR A 141 11.52 -4.48 2.50
C TYR A 141 12.85 -4.59 3.27
N GLY A 142 13.97 -4.23 2.66
CA GLY A 142 15.28 -4.19 3.30
C GLY A 142 15.74 -2.80 3.75
N SER A 143 14.87 -1.78 3.75
CA SER A 143 15.29 -0.38 3.93
C SER A 143 15.02 0.15 5.33
N PHE A 144 15.94 0.96 5.85
CA PHE A 144 15.69 1.82 7.01
C PHE A 144 14.97 3.10 6.58
N ALA A 145 14.60 3.95 7.54
CA ALA A 145 14.01 5.25 7.28
C ALA A 145 14.83 6.05 6.25
N SER A 146 14.15 6.46 5.18
CA SER A 146 14.76 7.08 3.99
C SER A 146 15.56 8.33 4.34
N GLY A 147 16.77 8.45 3.78
CA GLY A 147 17.69 9.56 4.09
C GLY A 147 18.34 9.50 5.48
N GLY A 148 18.06 8.46 6.27
CA GLY A 148 18.65 8.23 7.58
C GLY A 148 20.13 7.85 7.50
N LYS A 149 20.94 8.45 8.38
CA LYS A 149 22.34 8.08 8.58
C LYS A 149 22.45 7.03 9.69
N VAL A 150 23.05 5.87 9.43
CA VAL A 150 23.26 4.85 10.49
C VAL A 150 24.16 5.40 11.60
N ILE A 151 23.67 5.35 12.84
CA ILE A 151 24.38 5.81 14.05
C ILE A 151 24.58 4.71 15.09
N ALA A 152 23.83 3.60 15.04
CA ALA A 152 24.10 2.42 15.85
C ALA A 152 23.69 1.12 15.12
N ASN A 153 24.45 0.06 15.33
CA ASN A 153 24.18 -1.30 14.81
C ASN A 153 24.43 -2.31 15.96
N PRO A 154 23.50 -2.43 16.93
CA PRO A 154 23.73 -3.19 18.14
C PRO A 154 23.86 -4.70 17.89
N GLN A 155 23.26 -5.21 16.80
CA GLN A 155 23.30 -6.63 16.45
C GLN A 155 24.54 -7.01 15.62
N ASN A 156 25.44 -6.05 15.35
CA ASN A 156 26.67 -6.25 14.59
C ASN A 156 26.45 -7.01 13.26
N LEU A 157 25.51 -6.50 12.46
CA LEU A 157 25.08 -7.08 11.19
C LEU A 157 26.13 -6.92 10.05
N ASP A 158 27.40 -7.23 10.32
CA ASP A 158 28.57 -6.97 9.45
C ASP A 158 28.54 -7.68 8.09
N GLY A 159 27.69 -8.71 7.92
CA GLY A 159 27.49 -9.42 6.65
C GLY A 159 26.42 -8.82 5.73
N ILE A 160 25.72 -7.81 6.22
CA ILE A 160 24.65 -7.10 5.53
C ILE A 160 25.24 -5.75 5.08
N ARG A 161 24.79 -5.14 3.98
CA ARG A 161 25.37 -3.89 3.43
C ARG A 161 25.12 -2.64 4.32
N LEU A 162 25.42 -2.75 5.60
CA LEU A 162 25.29 -1.76 6.65
C LEU A 162 26.67 -1.15 6.86
N LYS A 163 26.93 -0.03 6.20
CA LYS A 163 28.12 0.77 6.51
C LYS A 163 27.72 1.81 7.56
N MET A 164 28.38 1.82 8.71
CA MET A 164 28.22 2.89 9.68
C MET A 164 28.41 4.25 8.98
N ASN A 165 27.60 5.24 9.35
CA ASN A 165 27.55 6.57 8.71
C ASN A 165 27.06 6.62 7.25
N SER A 166 26.63 5.51 6.63
CA SER A 166 26.00 5.58 5.31
C SER A 166 24.60 6.17 5.41
N ARG A 167 24.26 7.00 4.42
CA ARG A 167 22.88 7.36 4.10
C ARG A 167 22.35 6.31 3.12
N ASP A 168 21.13 5.83 3.30
CA ASP A 168 20.51 4.74 2.53
C ASP A 168 21.10 3.34 2.79
N ALA A 169 21.45 3.07 4.05
CA ALA A 169 21.78 1.72 4.48
C ALA A 169 20.62 0.75 4.17
N ARG A 170 20.95 -0.48 3.81
CA ARG A 170 19.95 -1.50 3.47
C ARG A 170 20.43 -2.90 3.82
N ILE A 171 19.44 -3.75 4.07
CA ILE A 171 19.58 -5.19 4.22
C ILE A 171 19.18 -5.86 2.92
N ALA A 172 20.11 -6.55 2.26
CA ALA A 172 19.88 -7.12 0.94
C ALA A 172 18.90 -8.30 0.98
N ASP A 173 18.97 -9.11 2.04
CA ASP A 173 18.05 -10.21 2.29
C ASP A 173 17.44 -10.02 3.69
N PRO A 174 16.29 -9.33 3.81
CA PRO A 174 15.64 -9.13 5.10
C PRO A 174 15.04 -10.44 5.65
N GLY A 175 14.88 -11.48 4.82
CA GLY A 175 14.44 -12.81 5.27
C GLY A 175 15.51 -13.59 6.04
N ALA A 176 16.78 -13.17 5.97
CA ALA A 176 17.85 -13.73 6.77
C ALA A 176 17.84 -13.25 8.24
N LEU A 177 17.00 -12.27 8.57
CA LEU A 177 16.90 -11.72 9.93
C LEU A 177 16.06 -12.64 10.82
N SER A 178 16.51 -12.85 12.05
CA SER A 178 15.75 -13.56 13.10
C SER A 178 14.82 -12.64 13.90
N GLY A 179 14.65 -11.39 13.46
CA GLY A 179 13.86 -10.36 14.13
C GLY A 179 14.12 -8.98 13.55
N HIS A 180 13.56 -7.96 14.20
CA HIS A 180 13.84 -6.57 13.84
C HIS A 180 15.35 -6.27 14.00
N PRO A 181 16.00 -5.55 13.05
CA PRO A 181 17.45 -5.36 13.07
C PRO A 181 17.95 -4.37 14.14
N ASP A 182 17.06 -3.57 14.73
CA ASP A 182 17.35 -2.61 15.81
C ASP A 182 18.49 -1.61 15.49
N VAL A 183 18.68 -1.31 14.21
CA VAL A 183 19.68 -0.34 13.74
C VAL A 183 19.10 1.07 13.86
N ASP A 184 19.73 1.92 14.68
CA ASP A 184 19.34 3.32 14.79
C ASP A 184 19.88 4.13 13.61
N VAL A 185 18.99 4.89 12.97
CA VAL A 185 19.31 5.93 12.00
C VAL A 185 18.97 7.32 12.52
N GLN A 186 19.84 8.28 12.21
CA GLN A 186 19.62 9.70 12.45
C GLN A 186 19.09 10.34 11.16
N LEU A 187 17.88 10.87 11.22
CA LEU A 187 17.30 11.71 10.19
C LEU A 187 17.66 13.18 10.40
N TYR A 188 17.76 13.92 9.30
CA TYR A 188 18.13 15.33 9.28
C TYR A 188 17.07 16.15 8.53
N ARG A 189 16.83 17.38 8.99
CA ARG A 189 15.98 18.38 8.33
C ARG A 189 16.76 19.69 8.29
N ASN A 190 16.95 20.26 7.10
CA ASN A 190 17.75 21.47 6.87
C ASN A 190 19.17 21.37 7.46
N GLY A 191 19.82 20.22 7.28
CA GLY A 191 21.17 19.94 7.80
C GLY A 191 21.26 19.73 9.32
N GLN A 192 20.17 19.91 10.07
CA GLN A 192 20.11 19.72 11.52
C GLN A 192 19.54 18.34 11.87
N LYS A 193 20.01 17.76 12.99
CA LYS A 193 19.45 16.52 13.52
C LYS A 193 17.96 16.73 13.80
N TYR A 194 17.13 15.85 13.26
CA TYR A 194 15.69 15.97 13.34
C TYR A 194 15.09 14.92 14.26
N VAL A 195 15.21 13.63 13.90
CA VAL A 195 14.67 12.53 14.68
C VAL A 195 15.58 11.31 14.57
N LYS A 196 15.63 10.52 15.64
CA LYS A 196 16.24 9.19 15.64
C LYS A 196 15.12 8.17 15.42
N SER A 197 15.36 7.18 14.56
CA SER A 197 14.40 6.12 14.28
C SER A 197 15.14 4.80 14.09
N ASP A 198 14.52 3.70 14.47
CA ASP A 198 14.93 2.35 14.14
C ASP A 198 13.99 1.70 13.10
N ALA A 199 13.06 2.48 12.54
CA ALA A 199 12.06 1.99 11.59
C ALA A 199 12.69 1.23 10.43
N PHE A 200 12.15 0.03 10.17
CA PHE A 200 12.67 -0.88 9.18
C PHE A 200 11.58 -1.48 8.29
N GLY A 201 11.97 -1.73 7.04
CA GLY A 201 11.19 -2.50 6.08
C GLY A 201 10.15 -1.68 5.31
N ALA A 202 9.36 -2.38 4.49
CA ALA A 202 8.40 -1.76 3.58
C ALA A 202 7.32 -0.93 4.29
N TYR A 203 7.09 -1.24 5.56
CA TYR A 203 6.06 -0.61 6.40
C TYR A 203 6.65 0.15 7.59
N GLN A 204 7.98 0.33 7.62
CA GLN A 204 8.68 1.14 8.63
C GLN A 204 8.30 0.75 10.08
N ILE A 205 8.30 -0.55 10.35
CA ILE A 205 7.96 -1.11 11.67
C ILE A 205 9.11 -0.77 12.63
N LEU A 206 8.78 -0.27 13.83
CA LEU A 206 9.75 0.04 14.88
C LEU A 206 10.15 -1.23 15.65
N GLY A 207 11.36 -1.25 16.22
CA GLY A 207 11.85 -2.38 17.01
C GLY A 207 11.01 -2.63 18.26
N ASP A 208 10.57 -1.56 18.94
CA ASP A 208 9.67 -1.68 20.08
C ASP A 208 8.32 -2.27 19.69
N THR A 209 7.74 -1.86 18.55
CA THR A 209 6.51 -2.46 18.02
C THR A 209 6.71 -3.94 17.72
N ALA A 210 7.83 -4.30 17.08
CA ALA A 210 8.13 -5.68 16.76
C ALA A 210 8.26 -6.55 18.02
N ARG A 211 8.94 -6.06 19.06
CA ARG A 211 9.08 -6.74 20.35
C ARG A 211 7.74 -6.91 21.07
N ASP A 212 6.98 -5.82 21.20
CA ASP A 212 5.65 -5.82 21.86
C ASP A 212 4.68 -6.83 21.21
N ARG A 213 4.76 -6.96 19.88
CA ARG A 213 3.88 -7.84 19.10
C ARG A 213 4.46 -9.23 18.83
N GLY A 214 5.72 -9.47 19.15
CA GLY A 214 6.40 -10.76 18.90
C GLY A 214 6.70 -11.03 17.42
N TYR A 215 6.93 -9.99 16.60
CA TYR A 215 7.30 -10.16 15.21
C TYR A 215 8.77 -10.58 15.08
N THR A 216 8.99 -11.76 14.54
CA THR A 216 10.34 -12.36 14.38
C THR A 216 10.70 -12.64 12.92
N ASP A 217 9.71 -12.81 12.04
CA ASP A 217 9.92 -12.97 10.60
C ASP A 217 9.89 -11.59 9.92
N PHE A 218 11.04 -11.17 9.39
CA PHE A 218 11.20 -9.95 8.61
C PHE A 218 11.44 -10.21 7.12
N SER A 219 11.14 -11.43 6.63
CA SER A 219 10.95 -11.66 5.19
C SER A 219 9.82 -10.78 4.62
N HIS A 220 9.66 -10.76 3.30
CA HIS A 220 8.54 -10.04 2.66
C HIS A 220 7.18 -10.46 3.24
N ALA A 221 6.96 -11.76 3.34
CA ALA A 221 5.70 -12.31 3.85
C ALA A 221 5.51 -11.98 5.34
N GLY A 222 6.58 -12.05 6.14
CA GLY A 222 6.56 -11.69 7.56
C GLY A 222 6.21 -10.22 7.79
N GLN A 223 6.81 -9.31 7.01
CA GLN A 223 6.49 -7.89 7.07
C GLN A 223 5.05 -7.59 6.62
N ASP A 224 4.55 -8.23 5.57
CA ASP A 224 3.15 -8.11 5.14
C ASP A 224 2.17 -8.60 6.22
N ALA A 225 2.50 -9.71 6.87
CA ALA A 225 1.71 -10.25 7.97
C ALA A 225 1.71 -9.30 9.19
N ALA A 226 2.86 -8.77 9.57
CA ALA A 226 2.99 -7.79 10.64
C ALA A 226 2.22 -6.50 10.33
N ALA A 227 2.28 -6.00 9.09
CA ALA A 227 1.51 -4.84 8.66
C ALA A 227 0.00 -5.11 8.72
N ASN A 228 -0.46 -6.28 8.27
CA ASN A 228 -1.87 -6.67 8.38
C ASN A 228 -2.34 -6.69 9.84
N ASP A 229 -1.55 -7.24 10.76
CA ASP A 229 -1.87 -7.23 12.19
C ASP A 229 -1.96 -5.80 12.74
N LEU A 230 -1.01 -4.92 12.39
CA LEU A 230 -1.04 -3.53 12.82
C LEU A 230 -2.27 -2.80 12.26
N ILE A 231 -2.59 -3.00 10.98
CA ILE A 231 -3.75 -2.42 10.30
C ILE A 231 -5.06 -2.88 10.95
N GLU A 232 -5.22 -4.18 11.17
CA GLU A 232 -6.50 -4.76 11.59
C GLU A 232 -6.67 -4.76 13.10
N ASN A 233 -5.67 -5.26 13.83
CA ASN A 233 -5.82 -5.56 15.26
C ASN A 233 -5.40 -4.38 16.12
N ARG A 234 -4.26 -3.74 15.81
CA ARG A 234 -3.76 -2.61 16.59
C ARG A 234 -4.50 -1.30 16.27
N ARG A 235 -4.59 -0.96 14.99
CA ARG A 235 -5.14 0.32 14.52
C ARG A 235 -6.56 0.23 14.01
N ARG A 236 -7.14 -0.97 13.82
CA ARG A 236 -8.55 -1.15 13.43
C ARG A 236 -8.94 -0.31 12.21
N MET A 237 -8.05 -0.21 11.23
CA MET A 237 -8.26 0.56 9.99
C MET A 237 -9.07 -0.21 8.96
N LEU A 238 -9.09 -1.54 9.04
CA LEU A 238 -9.72 -2.39 8.03
C LEU A 238 -11.23 -2.14 7.90
N SER A 239 -11.99 -2.20 8.99
CA SER A 239 -13.45 -2.02 8.92
C SER A 239 -13.86 -0.62 8.40
N PRO A 240 -13.25 0.49 8.88
CA PRO A 240 -13.49 1.81 8.29
C PRO A 240 -13.12 1.89 6.81
N ALA A 241 -11.98 1.32 6.39
CA ALA A 241 -11.59 1.30 4.98
C ALA A 241 -12.58 0.52 4.12
N MET A 242 -13.08 -0.63 4.61
CA MET A 242 -14.15 -1.39 3.95
C MET A 242 -15.47 -0.60 3.86
N GLN A 243 -15.68 0.42 4.68
CA GLN A 243 -16.86 1.28 4.65
C GLN A 243 -16.63 2.60 3.89
N GLY A 244 -15.40 2.83 3.41
CA GLY A 244 -15.00 4.11 2.81
C GLY A 244 -14.86 5.27 3.82
N ASP A 245 -14.81 4.97 5.13
CA ASP A 245 -14.60 5.95 6.20
C ASP A 245 -13.11 6.30 6.34
N TRP A 246 -12.59 7.01 5.33
CA TRP A 246 -11.21 7.46 5.24
C TRP A 246 -10.77 8.37 6.40
N PRO A 247 -11.60 9.31 6.91
CA PRO A 247 -11.25 10.10 8.09
C PRO A 247 -10.85 9.23 9.28
N THR A 248 -11.62 8.18 9.57
CA THR A 248 -11.28 7.24 10.65
C THR A 248 -10.03 6.41 10.34
N VAL A 249 -9.85 5.97 9.09
CA VAL A 249 -8.62 5.28 8.65
C VAL A 249 -7.39 6.13 8.95
N PHE A 250 -7.40 7.41 8.58
CA PHE A 250 -6.26 8.31 8.77
C PHE A 250 -6.04 8.68 10.23
N HIS A 251 -7.11 8.98 10.97
CA HIS A 251 -7.01 9.24 12.39
C HIS A 251 -6.34 8.08 13.15
N ARG A 252 -6.71 6.83 12.83
CA ARG A 252 -6.13 5.66 13.50
C ARG A 252 -4.75 5.29 12.97
N GLY A 253 -4.54 5.39 11.66
CA GLY A 253 -3.29 5.02 11.00
C GLY A 253 -2.14 5.98 11.33
N SER A 254 -2.41 7.28 11.43
CA SER A 254 -1.38 8.30 11.76
C SER A 254 -0.75 8.14 13.14
N LEU A 255 -1.35 7.32 14.01
CA LEU A 255 -0.78 6.95 15.31
C LEU A 255 0.27 5.82 15.22
N GLU A 256 0.39 5.15 14.08
CA GLU A 256 1.42 4.13 13.81
C GLU A 256 2.40 4.61 12.74
N TRP A 257 1.89 5.16 11.65
CA TRP A 257 2.67 5.57 10.49
C TRP A 257 2.68 7.09 10.38
N ALA A 258 3.84 7.69 10.64
CA ALA A 258 4.00 9.15 10.63
C ALA A 258 3.73 9.78 9.26
N SER A 259 3.84 9.00 8.18
CA SER A 259 3.54 9.44 6.83
C SER A 259 2.05 9.58 6.53
N LEU A 260 1.16 8.97 7.31
CA LEU A 260 -0.27 9.01 7.03
C LEU A 260 -0.90 10.38 7.40
N PRO A 261 -2.01 10.76 6.74
CA PRO A 261 -2.67 12.03 7.01
C PRO A 261 -3.07 12.21 8.48
N GLY A 262 -2.88 13.43 9.00
CA GLY A 262 -3.14 13.79 10.40
C GLY A 262 -1.91 14.37 11.12
N ASP A 263 -0.71 14.14 10.58
CA ASP A 263 0.57 14.70 11.05
C ASP A 263 0.80 14.57 12.57
N HIS A 264 0.40 13.44 13.14
CA HIS A 264 0.47 13.19 14.59
C HIS A 264 1.86 13.43 15.17
N TYR A 265 2.90 13.08 14.42
CA TYR A 265 4.30 13.22 14.82
C TYR A 265 4.95 14.54 14.37
N ARG A 266 4.21 15.45 13.72
CA ARG A 266 4.73 16.70 13.15
C ARG A 266 5.87 16.50 12.15
N GLN A 267 5.79 15.40 11.39
CA GLN A 267 6.80 14.97 10.43
C GLN A 267 6.45 15.29 8.98
N GLY A 268 5.29 15.89 8.73
CA GLY A 268 4.82 16.23 7.39
C GLY A 268 4.07 15.06 6.76
N GLY A 269 3.07 14.53 7.47
CA GLY A 269 2.16 13.52 6.93
C GLY A 269 1.57 13.92 5.57
N LYS A 270 1.33 12.94 4.71
CA LYS A 270 0.78 13.12 3.36
C LYS A 270 -0.63 13.68 3.40
N SER A 271 -1.07 14.25 2.27
CA SER A 271 -2.46 14.69 2.17
C SER A 271 -3.41 13.49 2.12
N PRO A 272 -4.67 13.63 2.59
CA PRO A 272 -5.70 12.60 2.41
C PRO A 272 -5.84 12.13 0.96
N GLU A 273 -5.77 13.06 0.00
CA GLU A 273 -5.89 12.78 -1.43
C GLU A 273 -4.73 11.91 -1.93
N GLU A 274 -3.49 12.23 -1.53
CA GLU A 274 -2.31 11.43 -1.88
C GLU A 274 -2.42 10.00 -1.34
N ALA A 275 -2.85 9.84 -0.08
CA ALA A 275 -3.02 8.54 0.56
C ALA A 275 -4.12 7.71 -0.11
N ILE A 276 -5.29 8.31 -0.41
CA ILE A 276 -6.37 7.62 -1.12
C ILE A 276 -5.92 7.23 -2.54
N ALA A 277 -5.19 8.11 -3.23
CA ALA A 277 -4.64 7.79 -4.55
C ALA A 277 -3.67 6.60 -4.49
N ALA A 278 -2.82 6.53 -3.46
CA ALA A 278 -1.93 5.40 -3.23
C ALA A 278 -2.69 4.10 -2.96
N TYR A 279 -3.72 4.14 -2.11
CA TYR A 279 -4.62 3.01 -1.88
C TYR A 279 -5.25 2.52 -3.19
N ASN A 280 -5.79 3.45 -4.00
CA ASN A 280 -6.44 3.11 -5.27
C ASN A 280 -5.48 2.47 -6.28
N ARG A 281 -4.23 2.94 -6.38
CA ARG A 281 -3.20 2.30 -7.21
C ARG A 281 -2.87 0.89 -6.72
N ALA A 282 -2.80 0.71 -5.40
CA ALA A 282 -2.49 -0.58 -4.79
C ALA A 282 -3.58 -1.61 -5.09
N ILE A 283 -4.87 -1.29 -4.88
CA ILE A 283 -5.96 -2.25 -5.17
C ILE A 283 -6.08 -2.61 -6.66
N GLN A 284 -5.67 -1.73 -7.58
CA GLN A 284 -5.69 -2.04 -9.02
C GLN A 284 -4.60 -3.04 -9.43
N SER A 285 -3.49 -3.06 -8.71
CA SER A 285 -2.33 -3.89 -9.04
C SER A 285 -2.24 -5.17 -8.21
N ALA A 286 -2.83 -5.17 -7.01
CA ALA A 286 -2.81 -6.28 -6.08
C ALA A 286 -3.46 -7.55 -6.65
N PRO A 287 -2.78 -8.71 -6.63
CA PRO A 287 -3.36 -10.00 -7.01
C PRO A 287 -4.62 -10.36 -6.21
N GLU A 288 -4.71 -9.94 -4.95
CA GLU A 288 -5.85 -10.22 -4.06
C GLU A 288 -7.15 -9.52 -4.46
N CYS A 289 -7.06 -8.59 -5.41
CA CYS A 289 -8.17 -7.80 -5.95
C CYS A 289 -8.66 -8.27 -7.32
N LYS A 290 -8.05 -9.31 -7.88
CA LYS A 290 -8.35 -9.85 -9.22
C LYS A 290 -9.17 -11.13 -9.16
#